data_AF-A0A4R3T5U8-F1
#
_entry.id   AF-A0A4R3T5U8-F1
#
_cell.length_a   1.000
_cell.length_b   1.000
_cell.length_c   1.000
_cell.angle_alpha   90.00
_cell.angle_beta   90.00
_cell.angle_gamma   90.00
#
_symmetry.space_group_name_H-M   'P 1'
#
loop_
_entity.id
_entity.type
_entity.pdbx_description
1 polymer ?
#
loop_
_entity_poly.entity_id
_entity_poly.type
_entity_poly.pdbx_seq_one_letter_code
_entity_poly.pdbx_strand_id
1 'polypeptide(L)'
;MFTKRSDAYSLTPCWFTRVHEPDGRRERDDDGTLVCTCRYCRKRIRSREGKTWNLADGLDLDALAASCIASHFSVVDVEEGMVLARYQVPPGTDAGAIADMRAAIVEKHGFVPGGDLEIRFVRHEDVLQKRH
;
A
#
# COMPACT_ATOMS: atom_id res chain seq x y z
N MET A 1 -8.34 11.40 -42.00
CA MET A 1 -8.32 10.36 -40.96
C MET A 1 -6.92 10.34 -40.36
N PHE A 2 -6.70 11.12 -39.30
CA PHE A 2 -5.38 11.21 -38.66
C PHE A 2 -5.28 10.12 -37.59
N THR A 3 -4.42 9.15 -37.86
CA THR A 3 -4.04 8.05 -36.98
C THR A 3 -3.37 8.58 -35.72
N LYS A 4 -3.85 8.08 -34.57
CA LYS A 4 -3.35 8.24 -33.20
C LYS A 4 -1.87 8.65 -33.13
N ARG A 5 -1.60 9.96 -33.02
CA ARG A 5 -0.36 10.43 -32.42
C ARG A 5 -0.46 10.08 -30.94
N SER A 6 0.45 9.24 -30.47
CA SER A 6 0.78 9.16 -29.04
C SER A 6 1.33 10.53 -28.66
N ASP A 7 0.43 11.45 -28.32
CA ASP A 7 0.80 12.77 -27.86
C ASP A 7 1.51 12.62 -26.51
N ALA A 8 2.84 12.58 -26.58
CA ALA A 8 3.70 12.67 -25.43
C ALA A 8 3.62 14.11 -24.88
N TYR A 9 2.52 14.43 -24.19
CA TYR A 9 2.32 15.66 -23.41
C TYR A 9 3.23 15.70 -22.17
N SER A 10 4.52 15.43 -22.36
CA SER A 10 5.52 15.22 -21.30
C SER A 10 6.00 16.51 -20.64
N LEU A 11 5.40 17.66 -20.96
CA LEU A 11 5.79 18.98 -20.45
C LEU A 11 4.59 19.83 -20.00
N THR A 12 3.42 19.22 -19.80
CA THR A 12 2.25 19.96 -19.31
C THR A 12 2.35 20.23 -17.81
N PRO A 13 1.69 21.28 -17.27
CA PRO A 13 1.83 21.71 -15.87
C PRO A 13 1.69 20.57 -14.85
N CYS A 14 0.79 19.62 -15.09
CA CYS A 14 0.57 18.47 -14.22
C CYS A 14 1.80 17.58 -14.01
N TRP A 15 2.74 17.51 -14.96
CA TRP A 15 3.98 16.74 -14.79
C TRP A 15 4.97 17.45 -13.88
N PHE A 16 4.98 18.78 -13.89
CA PHE A 16 5.83 19.59 -13.03
C PHE A 16 5.29 19.63 -11.60
N THR A 17 3.98 19.87 -11.44
CA THR A 17 3.32 19.90 -10.12
C THR A 17 3.06 18.52 -9.54
N ARG A 18 3.10 17.48 -10.38
CA ARG A 18 2.63 16.11 -10.06
C ARG A 18 1.16 16.05 -9.64
N VAL A 19 0.37 17.06 -10.01
CA VAL A 19 -1.06 17.15 -9.72
C VAL A 19 -1.84 17.03 -11.01
N HIS A 20 -2.63 15.96 -11.14
CA HIS A 20 -3.55 15.79 -12.26
C HIS A 20 -4.96 16.26 -11.89
N GLU A 21 -5.61 16.98 -12.79
CA GLU A 21 -6.99 17.44 -12.62
C GLU A 21 -7.94 16.76 -13.60
N PRO A 22 -9.11 16.27 -13.14
CA PRO A 22 -10.11 15.64 -14.00
C PRO A 22 -10.78 16.64 -14.92
N ASP A 23 -10.99 16.23 -16.17
CA ASP A 23 -11.73 16.98 -17.18
C ASP A 23 -12.96 16.21 -17.64
N GLY A 24 -14.13 16.84 -17.49
CA GLY A 24 -15.40 16.29 -17.98
C GLY A 24 -15.99 15.20 -17.09
N ARG A 25 -16.63 14.20 -17.73
CA ARG A 25 -17.42 13.16 -17.07
C ARG A 25 -16.50 12.16 -16.36
N ARG A 26 -16.90 11.76 -15.16
CA ARG A 26 -16.24 10.73 -14.36
C ARG A 26 -17.01 9.43 -14.52
N GLU A 27 -16.30 8.36 -14.78
CA GLU A 27 -16.82 6.99 -14.83
C GLU A 27 -16.45 6.29 -13.53
N ARG A 28 -17.27 5.34 -13.07
CA ARG A 28 -16.90 4.45 -11.96
C ARG A 28 -16.50 3.12 -12.55
N ASP A 29 -15.35 2.63 -12.13
CA ASP A 29 -14.88 1.28 -12.40
C ASP A 29 -15.55 0.27 -11.44
N ASP A 30 -15.35 -1.03 -11.70
CA ASP A 30 -16.01 -2.12 -10.96
C ASP A 30 -15.67 -2.14 -9.45
N ASP A 31 -14.50 -1.62 -9.07
CA ASP A 31 -14.04 -1.49 -7.69
C ASP A 31 -14.51 -0.18 -7.01
N GLY A 32 -15.34 0.61 -7.69
CA GLY A 32 -15.85 1.90 -7.22
C GLY A 32 -14.90 3.09 -7.46
N THR A 33 -13.71 2.84 -8.01
CA THR A 33 -12.73 3.87 -8.36
C THR A 33 -13.27 4.78 -9.45
N LEU A 34 -13.13 6.10 -9.28
CA LEU A 34 -13.47 7.07 -10.31
C LEU A 34 -12.36 7.15 -11.35
N VAL A 35 -12.72 7.08 -12.63
CA VAL A 35 -11.81 7.22 -13.77
C VAL A 35 -12.21 8.41 -14.62
N CYS A 36 -11.22 9.16 -15.08
CA CYS A 36 -11.39 10.36 -15.90
C CYS A 36 -10.15 10.59 -16.78
N THR A 37 -10.15 11.69 -17.55
CA THR A 37 -9.01 12.13 -18.33
C THR A 37 -8.45 13.42 -17.73
N CYS A 38 -7.12 13.54 -17.66
CA CYS A 38 -6.50 14.75 -17.15
C CYS A 38 -6.72 15.94 -18.10
N ARG A 39 -7.12 17.10 -17.58
CA ARG A 39 -7.28 18.33 -18.37
C ARG A 39 -5.99 18.74 -19.11
N TYR A 40 -4.84 18.55 -18.46
CA TYR A 40 -3.56 19.03 -18.97
C TYR A 40 -2.88 18.03 -19.91
N CYS A 41 -2.50 16.84 -19.40
CA CYS A 41 -1.77 15.86 -20.21
C CYS A 41 -2.66 14.90 -21.01
N ARG A 42 -3.98 15.01 -20.88
CA ARG A 42 -4.97 14.13 -21.55
C ARG A 42 -4.79 12.63 -21.30
N LYS A 43 -3.99 12.23 -20.32
CA LYS A 43 -3.85 10.83 -19.90
C LYS A 43 -5.03 10.40 -19.03
N ARG A 44 -5.31 9.09 -19.02
CA ARG A 44 -6.27 8.50 -18.08
C ARG A 44 -5.75 8.68 -16.65
N ILE A 45 -6.63 9.12 -15.78
CA ILE A 45 -6.39 9.32 -14.35
C ILE A 45 -7.50 8.69 -13.54
N ARG A 46 -7.18 8.27 -12.32
CA ARG A 46 -8.12 7.63 -11.40
C ARG A 46 -8.08 8.24 -10.01
N SER A 47 -9.16 8.08 -9.26
CA SER A 47 -9.30 8.54 -7.88
C SER A 47 -10.26 7.65 -7.10
N ARG A 48 -9.87 7.21 -5.90
CA ARG A 48 -10.77 6.46 -4.99
C ARG A 48 -11.75 7.37 -4.25
N GLU A 49 -11.31 8.56 -3.86
CA GLU A 49 -12.07 9.49 -3.04
C GLU A 49 -12.61 10.72 -3.80
N GLY A 50 -12.25 10.86 -5.08
CA GLY A 50 -12.59 12.00 -5.93
C GLY A 50 -11.80 13.28 -5.67
N LYS A 51 -10.94 13.30 -4.63
CA LYS A 51 -10.13 14.46 -4.23
C LYS A 51 -8.74 14.45 -4.89
N THR A 52 -8.03 13.33 -4.78
CA THR A 52 -6.67 13.16 -5.33
C THR A 52 -6.72 12.27 -6.56
N TRP A 53 -6.08 12.69 -7.65
CA TRP A 53 -6.11 11.98 -8.93
C TRP A 53 -4.70 11.56 -9.35
N ASN A 54 -4.55 10.27 -9.64
CA ASN A 54 -3.30 9.65 -10.05
C ASN A 54 -3.39 9.12 -11.49
N LEU A 55 -2.27 8.94 -12.17
CA LEU A 55 -2.25 8.29 -13.49
C LEU A 55 -2.83 6.87 -13.39
N ALA A 56 -3.78 6.55 -14.27
CA ALA A 56 -4.42 5.24 -14.28
C ALA A 56 -3.46 4.12 -14.72
N ASP A 57 -2.54 4.46 -15.63
CA ASP A 57 -1.54 3.52 -16.16
C ASP A 57 -0.27 3.44 -15.27
N GLY A 58 -0.28 4.12 -14.11
CA GLY A 58 0.80 4.09 -13.13
C GLY A 58 0.63 2.99 -12.09
N LEU A 59 1.72 2.70 -11.37
CA LEU A 59 1.68 1.83 -10.20
C LEU A 59 0.86 2.53 -9.11
N ASP A 60 -0.25 1.92 -8.72
CA ASP A 60 -1.09 2.42 -7.63
C ASP A 60 -0.40 2.15 -6.31
N LEU A 61 0.35 3.11 -5.78
CA LEU A 61 1.04 2.92 -4.51
C LEU A 61 0.06 2.78 -3.34
N ASP A 62 -1.15 3.33 -3.45
CA ASP A 62 -2.18 3.22 -2.41
C ASP A 62 -2.84 1.85 -2.45
N ALA A 63 -3.18 1.33 -3.65
CA ALA A 63 -3.68 -0.03 -3.79
C ALA A 63 -2.58 -1.06 -3.46
N LEU A 64 -1.34 -0.82 -3.87
CA LEU A 64 -0.21 -1.67 -3.53
C LEU A 64 0.01 -1.66 -2.01
N ALA A 65 0.05 -0.49 -1.37
CA ALA A 65 0.14 -0.40 0.08
C ALA A 65 -1.02 -1.14 0.75
N ALA A 66 -2.27 -0.90 0.33
CA ALA A 66 -3.43 -1.62 0.86
C ALA A 66 -3.31 -3.15 0.69
N SER A 67 -2.76 -3.63 -0.43
CA SER A 67 -2.55 -5.05 -0.70
C SER A 67 -1.34 -5.66 0.04
N CYS A 68 -0.35 -4.85 0.40
CA CYS A 68 0.89 -5.28 1.05
C CYS A 68 0.83 -5.18 2.58
N ILE A 69 -0.13 -4.44 3.15
CA ILE A 69 -0.28 -4.38 4.60
C ILE A 69 -1.05 -5.64 5.04
N ALA A 70 -0.32 -6.74 5.19
CA ALA A 70 -0.81 -7.91 5.92
C ALA A 70 -0.35 -7.81 7.39
N SER A 71 -1.17 -8.30 8.32
CA SER A 71 -0.74 -8.51 9.69
C SER A 71 0.50 -9.41 9.69
N HIS A 72 1.48 -9.13 10.52
CA HIS A 72 2.73 -9.89 10.54
C HIS A 72 3.41 -9.84 11.90
N PHE A 73 4.21 -10.85 12.19
CA PHE A 73 5.20 -10.80 13.27
C PHE A 73 6.52 -10.28 12.74
N SER A 74 7.15 -9.37 13.49
CA SER A 74 8.53 -8.94 13.28
C SER A 74 9.37 -9.42 14.45
N VAL A 75 10.44 -10.15 14.16
CA VAL A 75 11.50 -10.45 15.12
C VAL A 75 12.52 -9.34 15.01
N VAL A 76 12.73 -8.60 16.10
CA VAL A 76 13.56 -7.41 16.16
C VAL A 76 14.70 -7.66 17.14
N ASP A 77 15.91 -7.41 16.69
CA ASP A 77 17.05 -7.21 17.57
C ASP A 77 16.97 -5.79 18.12
N VAL A 78 16.80 -5.66 19.44
CA VAL A 78 16.63 -4.38 20.12
C VAL A 78 17.99 -3.70 20.34
N GLU A 79 19.07 -4.46 20.50
CA GLU A 79 20.41 -3.92 20.68
C GLU A 79 20.89 -3.24 19.38
N GLU A 80 20.73 -3.93 18.25
CA GLU A 80 21.10 -3.41 16.93
C GLU A 80 19.97 -2.59 16.26
N GLY A 81 18.77 -2.61 16.82
CA GLY A 81 17.59 -1.94 16.25
C GLY A 81 17.17 -2.53 14.89
N MET A 82 17.52 -3.78 14.60
CA MET A 82 17.35 -4.39 13.28
C MET A 82 16.20 -5.42 13.27
N VAL A 83 15.46 -5.49 12.16
CA VAL A 83 14.48 -6.57 11.95
C VAL A 83 15.20 -7.80 11.39
N LEU A 84 15.23 -8.88 12.16
CA LEU A 84 15.87 -10.15 11.77
C LEU A 84 14.97 -11.00 10.87
N ALA A 85 13.66 -10.99 11.11
CA ALA A 85 12.72 -11.78 10.33
C ALA A 85 11.30 -11.18 10.35
N ARG A 86 10.52 -11.47 9.30
CA ARG A 86 9.10 -11.17 9.22
C ARG A 86 8.29 -12.41 8.82
N TYR A 87 7.19 -12.63 9.53
CA TYR A 87 6.26 -13.73 9.29
C TYR A 87 4.88 -13.17 9.02
N GLN A 88 4.38 -13.39 7.80
CA GLN A 88 3.03 -12.97 7.45
C GLN A 88 1.99 -13.79 8.23
N VAL A 89 1.00 -13.10 8.78
CA VAL A 89 -0.19 -13.69 9.37
C VAL A 89 -1.31 -13.59 8.34
N PRO A 90 -1.84 -14.74 7.86
CA PRO A 90 -2.93 -14.74 6.90
C PRO A 90 -4.16 -13.96 7.40
N PRO A 91 -4.95 -13.37 6.49
CA PRO A 91 -6.22 -12.75 6.88
C PRO A 91 -7.17 -13.81 7.44
N GLY A 92 -7.89 -13.47 8.52
CA GLY A 92 -8.85 -14.38 9.16
C GLY A 92 -8.25 -15.42 10.10
N THR A 93 -6.94 -15.37 10.38
CA THR A 93 -6.33 -16.21 11.42
C THR A 93 -6.89 -15.85 12.80
N ASP A 94 -7.35 -16.86 13.54
CA ASP A 94 -7.91 -16.67 14.88
C ASP A 94 -6.82 -16.42 15.95
N ALA A 95 -7.26 -16.03 17.15
CA ALA A 95 -6.34 -15.73 18.25
C ALA A 95 -5.52 -16.94 18.73
N GLY A 96 -6.05 -18.16 18.59
CA GLY A 96 -5.35 -19.39 18.96
C GLY A 96 -4.21 -19.69 18.00
N ALA A 97 -4.49 -19.68 16.70
CA ALA A 97 -3.49 -19.85 15.65
C ALA A 97 -2.44 -18.74 15.66
N ILE A 98 -2.80 -17.49 15.98
CA ILE A 98 -1.83 -16.39 16.20
C ILE A 98 -0.91 -16.71 17.39
N ALA A 99 -1.43 -17.27 18.48
CA ALA A 99 -0.63 -17.67 19.64
C ALA A 99 0.31 -18.84 19.31
N ASP A 100 -0.17 -19.83 18.56
CA ASP A 100 0.63 -20.97 18.10
C ASP A 100 1.76 -20.52 17.17
N MET A 101 1.46 -19.62 16.23
CA MET A 101 2.48 -19.00 15.38
C MET A 101 3.53 -18.26 16.21
N ARG A 102 3.10 -17.51 17.24
CA ARG A 102 4.04 -16.82 18.14
C ARG A 102 4.92 -17.82 18.89
N ALA A 103 4.36 -18.92 19.41
CA ALA A 103 5.11 -19.96 20.11
C ALA A 103 6.15 -20.62 19.19
N ALA A 104 5.77 -20.93 17.94
CA ALA A 104 6.69 -21.47 16.94
C ALA A 104 7.83 -20.49 16.59
N ILE A 105 7.55 -19.19 16.53
CA ILE A 105 8.58 -18.16 16.31
C ILE A 105 9.51 -18.06 17.52
N VAL A 106 8.97 -18.09 18.74
CA VAL A 106 9.75 -18.10 19.99
C VAL A 106 10.73 -19.27 20.01
N GLU A 107 10.25 -20.48 19.71
CA GLU A 107 11.07 -21.68 19.66
C GLU A 107 12.14 -21.58 18.56
N LYS A 108 11.74 -21.17 17.35
CA LYS A 108 12.64 -21.07 16.19
C LYS A 108 13.80 -20.10 16.40
N HIS A 109 13.56 -18.97 17.08
CA HIS A 109 14.56 -17.93 17.31
C HIS A 109 15.21 -18.01 18.69
N GLY A 110 14.85 -19.02 19.50
CA GLY A 110 15.40 -19.17 20.86
C GLY A 110 15.11 -17.98 21.76
N PHE A 111 13.92 -17.39 21.65
CA PHE A 111 13.57 -16.18 22.40
C PHE A 111 13.66 -16.42 23.92
N VAL A 112 14.43 -15.57 24.59
CA VAL A 112 14.57 -15.57 26.05
C VAL A 112 13.92 -14.31 26.61
N PRO A 113 13.00 -14.40 27.59
CA PRO A 113 12.42 -13.24 28.24
C PRO A 113 13.51 -12.33 28.83
N GLY A 114 13.56 -11.07 28.39
CA GLY A 114 14.55 -10.08 28.83
C GLY A 114 15.89 -10.11 28.09
N GLY A 115 16.00 -10.89 27.00
CA GLY A 115 17.14 -10.82 26.08
C GLY A 115 17.00 -9.71 25.03
N ASP A 116 17.93 -9.70 24.08
CA ASP A 116 18.05 -8.63 23.07
C ASP A 116 17.07 -8.78 21.90
N LEU A 117 16.32 -9.89 21.86
CA LEU A 117 15.29 -10.13 20.85
C LEU A 117 13.91 -9.76 21.35
N GLU A 118 13.14 -9.08 20.51
CA GLU A 118 11.74 -8.73 20.73
C GLU A 118 10.88 -9.26 19.58
N ILE A 119 9.76 -9.91 19.89
CA ILE A 119 8.76 -10.32 18.90
C ILE A 119 7.60 -9.34 18.93
N ARG A 120 7.48 -8.53 17.88
CA ARG A 120 6.41 -7.53 17.72
C ARG A 120 5.33 -8.06 16.80
N PHE A 121 4.08 -8.01 17.26
CA PHE A 121 2.94 -8.30 16.39
C PHE A 121 2.39 -6.98 15.82
N VAL A 122 2.42 -6.86 14.50
CA VAL A 122 1.88 -5.69 13.78
C VAL A 122 0.57 -6.12 13.13
N ARG A 123 -0.54 -5.59 13.62
CA ARG A 123 -1.84 -5.78 12.98
C ARG A 123 -2.02 -4.75 11.87
N HIS A 124 -2.54 -5.21 10.74
CA HIS A 124 -2.90 -4.35 9.62
C HIS A 124 -3.83 -3.20 10.05
N GLU A 125 -4.82 -3.50 10.89
CA GLU A 125 -5.83 -2.53 11.38
C GLU A 125 -5.19 -1.35 12.13
N ASP A 126 -4.18 -1.62 12.97
CA ASP A 126 -3.49 -0.60 13.76
C ASP A 126 -2.61 0.31 12.89
N VAL A 127 -2.12 -0.20 11.75
CA VAL A 127 -1.30 0.57 10.80
C VAL A 127 -2.17 1.52 9.97
N LEU A 128 -3.38 1.09 9.60
CA LEU A 128 -4.33 1.95 8.89
C LEU A 128 -4.83 3.10 9.78
N GLN A 129 -5.08 2.87 11.07
CA GLN A 129 -5.55 3.91 11.98
C GLN A 129 -4.53 5.03 12.22
N LYS A 130 -3.22 4.77 12.07
CA LYS A 130 -2.17 5.78 12.23
C LYS A 130 -1.97 6.71 11.03
N ARG A 131 -2.58 6.41 9.88
CA ARG A 131 -2.43 7.17 8.63
C ARG A 131 -3.54 8.19 8.37
N HIS A 132 -4.56 8.22 9.22
CA HIS A 132 -5.66 9.19 9.19
C HIS A 132 -5.54 10.19 10.34
#